data_AF-A0A9X1NQ86-F1
#
_entry.id   AF-A0A9X1NQ86-F1
#
_cell.length_a   1.000
_cell.length_b   1.000
_cell.length_c   1.000
_cell.angle_alpha   90.00
_cell.angle_beta   90.00
_cell.angle_gamma   90.00
#
_symmetry.space_group_name_H-M   'P 1'
#
loop_
_entity.id
_entity.type
_entity.pdbx_description
1 polymer ?
#
loop_
_entity_poly.entity_id
_entity_poly.type
_entity_poly.pdbx_seq_one_letter_code
_entity_poly.pdbx_strand_id
1 'polypeptide(L)' 'MAAPKKYPDELRERATRMTVEARRDPQTAAGAIQRIAGQLGIHPEALRSWVKKAEVDAGQRAGTTSTDA' A
#
# COMPACT_ATOMS: atom_id res chain seq x y z
N MET A 1 -20.15 9.28 11.45
CA MET A 1 -19.04 8.64 12.18
C MET A 1 -18.36 7.65 11.25
N ALA A 2 -17.08 7.84 10.93
CA ALA A 2 -16.36 6.89 10.08
C ALA A 2 -16.20 5.56 10.83
N ALA A 3 -16.58 4.45 10.20
CA ALA A 3 -16.44 3.12 10.79
C ALA A 3 -15.00 2.87 11.26
N PRO A 4 -14.79 2.15 12.38
CA PRO A 4 -13.45 1.83 12.86
C PRO A 4 -12.73 1.02 11.78
N LYS A 5 -11.74 1.63 11.13
CA LYS A 5 -10.91 0.94 10.15
C LYS A 5 -10.04 -0.05 10.90
N LYS A 6 -10.10 -1.33 10.50
CA LYS A 6 -9.29 -2.43 11.05
C LYS A 6 -7.78 -2.19 10.94
N TYR A 7 -7.37 -1.29 10.05
CA TYR A 7 -6.00 -0.82 9.90
C TYR A 7 -5.98 0.71 9.87
N PRO A 8 -5.09 1.36 10.64
CA PRO A 8 -4.93 2.81 10.56
C PRO A 8 -4.45 3.23 9.17
N ASP A 9 -4.84 4.43 8.74
CA ASP A 9 -4.53 4.93 7.39
C ASP A 9 -3.01 5.07 7.19
N GLU A 10 -2.26 5.48 8.22
CA GLU A 10 -0.79 5.52 8.20
C GLU A 10 -0.15 4.16 7.87
N LEU A 11 -0.67 3.07 8.47
CA LEU A 11 -0.17 1.72 8.22
C LEU A 11 -0.45 1.31 6.78
N ARG A 12 -1.65 1.63 6.29
CA ARG A 12 -2.05 1.35 4.91
C ARG A 12 -1.16 2.10 3.92
N GLU A 13 -0.93 3.40 4.13
CA GLU A 13 -0.09 4.20 3.25
C GLU A 13 1.36 3.73 3.26
N ARG A 14 1.92 3.49 4.44
CA ARG A 14 3.28 2.95 4.60
C ARG A 14 3.44 1.61 3.89
N ALA A 15 2.52 0.66 4.14
CA ALA A 15 2.59 -0.66 3.52
C ALA A 15 2.48 -0.57 2.00
N THR A 16 1.58 0.29 1.51
CA THR A 16 1.37 0.50 0.07
C THR A 16 2.62 1.09 -0.59
N ARG A 17 3.21 2.14 0.00
CA ARG A 17 4.43 2.78 -0.50
C ARG A 17 5.61 1.80 -0.53
N MET A 18 5.86 1.09 0.58
CA MET A 18 6.92 0.07 0.64
C MET A 18 6.74 -1.00 -0.43
N THR A 19 5.50 -1.42 -0.70
CA THR A 19 5.23 -2.47 -1.70
C THR A 19 5.37 -1.96 -3.12
N VAL A 20 4.96 -0.72 -3.40
CA VAL A 20 5.19 -0.09 -4.71
C VAL A 20 6.69 0.07 -4.96
N GLU A 21 7.46 0.54 -3.97
CA GLU A 21 8.92 0.67 -4.08
C GLU A 21 9.59 -0.69 -4.29
N ALA A 22 9.23 -1.72 -3.53
CA ALA A 22 9.75 -3.08 -3.71
C ALA A 22 9.36 -3.72 -5.05
N ARG A 23 8.26 -3.29 -5.68
CA ARG A 23 7.85 -3.76 -7.01
C ARG A 23 8.56 -3.05 -8.16
N ARG A 24 9.24 -1.93 -7.91
CA ARG A 24 10.08 -1.25 -8.93
C ARG A 24 11.36 -2.01 -9.22
N ASP A 25 11.87 -2.75 -8.24
CA ASP A 25 13.02 -3.63 -8.42
C ASP A 25 12.55 -5.02 -8.89
N PRO A 26 12.95 -5.49 -10.09
CA PRO A 26 12.55 -6.78 -10.62
C PRO A 26 13.00 -7.97 -9.75
N GLN A 27 14.06 -7.81 -8.95
CA GLN A 27 14.55 -8.85 -8.04
C GLN A 27 13.64 -9.02 -6.81
N THR A 28 13.03 -7.92 -6.33
CA THR A 28 12.16 -7.94 -5.15
C THR A 28 10.67 -7.90 -5.48
N ALA A 29 10.30 -7.67 -6.74
CA ALA A 29 8.92 -7.59 -7.19
C ALA A 29 8.15 -8.90 -6.96
N ALA A 30 8.81 -10.05 -7.15
CA ALA A 30 8.25 -11.35 -6.85
C ALA A 30 8.08 -11.51 -5.34
N GLY A 31 6.83 -11.61 -4.87
CA GLY A 31 6.52 -11.83 -3.45
C GLY A 31 6.61 -10.57 -2.56
N ALA A 32 6.84 -9.37 -3.11
CA ALA A 32 6.86 -8.11 -2.36
C ALA A 32 5.63 -7.94 -1.44
N ILE A 33 4.45 -8.19 -1.99
CA ILE A 33 3.17 -8.11 -1.26
C ILE A 33 3.19 -9.07 -0.05
N GLN A 34 3.55 -10.33 -0.26
CA GLN A 34 3.48 -11.35 0.78
C GLN A 34 4.51 -11.10 1.89
N ARG A 35 5.72 -10.67 1.51
CA ARG A 35 6.79 -10.28 2.45
C ARG A 35 6.36 -9.10 3.32
N ILE A 36 5.91 -8.00 2.71
CA ILE A 36 5.56 -6.78 3.43
C ILE A 36 4.29 -6.97 4.26
N ALA A 37 3.31 -7.72 3.74
CA ALA A 37 2.13 -8.14 4.48
C ALA A 37 2.51 -8.91 5.77
N GLY A 38 3.42 -9.89 5.65
CA GLY A 38 3.92 -10.63 6.80
C GLY A 38 4.69 -9.77 7.81
N GLN A 39 5.52 -8.84 7.33
CA GLN A 39 6.29 -7.92 8.18
C GLN A 39 5.42 -6.97 9.00
N LEU A 40 4.27 -6.56 8.45
CA LEU A 40 3.37 -5.58 9.07
C LEU A 40 2.13 -6.21 9.71
N GLY A 41 1.98 -7.54 9.64
CA GLY A 41 0.78 -8.24 10.13
C GLY A 41 -0.50 -7.91 9.35
N ILE A 42 -0.36 -7.53 8.07
CA ILE A 42 -1.46 -7.14 7.20
C ILE A 42 -1.88 -8.35 6.36
N HIS A 43 -3.17 -8.47 6.07
CA HIS A 43 -3.63 -9.50 5.15
C HIS A 43 -3.11 -9.22 3.72
N PRO A 44 -2.46 -10.18 3.03
CA PRO A 44 -1.83 -9.93 1.74
C PRO A 44 -2.80 -9.47 0.65
N GLU A 45 -4.03 -9.99 0.62
CA GLU A 45 -5.06 -9.50 -0.32
C GLU A 45 -5.57 -8.09 -0.01
N ALA A 46 -5.51 -7.64 1.25
CA ALA A 46 -5.83 -6.26 1.59
C ALA A 46 -4.74 -5.32 1.05
N LEU A 47 -3.48 -5.68 1.25
CA LEU A 47 -2.32 -4.94 0.72
C LEU A 47 -2.34 -4.90 -0.81
N ARG A 48 -2.64 -6.02 -1.48
CA ARG A 48 -2.79 -6.07 -2.94
C ARG A 48 -3.85 -5.08 -3.45
N SER A 49 -4.99 -5.02 -2.77
CA SER A 49 -6.09 -4.11 -3.12
C SER A 49 -5.68 -2.64 -2.96
N TRP A 50 -4.90 -2.32 -1.92
CA TRP A 50 -4.39 -0.96 -1.70
C TRP A 50 -3.33 -0.56 -2.71
N VAL A 51 -2.40 -1.46 -3.04
CA VAL A 51 -1.37 -1.24 -4.06
C VAL A 51 -2.01 -1.01 -5.42
N LYS A 52 -2.98 -1.85 -5.82
CA LYS A 52 -3.72 -1.66 -7.07
C LYS A 52 -4.43 -0.31 -7.10
N LYS A 53 -5.06 0.10 -6.00
CA LYS A 53 -5.70 1.42 -5.89
C LYS A 53 -4.68 2.54 -5.98
N ALA A 54 -3.51 2.42 -5.35
CA ALA A 54 -2.45 3.41 -5.43
C ALA A 54 -1.78 3.48 -6.81
N GLU A 55 -1.68 2.39 -7.56
CA GLU A 55 -1.20 2.39 -8.95
C GLU A 55 -2.20 3.08 -9.88
N VAL A 56 -3.49 2.81 -9.69
CA VAL A 56 -4.57 3.47 -10.43
C VAL A 56 -4.64 4.94 -10.07
N ASP A 57 -4.63 5.27 -8.79
CA ASP A 57 -4.59 6.65 -8.30
C ASP A 57 -3.31 7.33 -8.76
N ALA A 58 -2.12 6.72 -8.75
CA ALA A 58 -0.90 7.35 -9.28
C ALA A 58 -0.98 7.63 -10.79
N GLY A 59 -1.65 6.75 -11.56
CA GLY A 59 -1.92 6.95 -12.98
C GLY A 59 -3.02 7.99 -13.27
N GLN A 60 -3.98 8.17 -12.36
CA GLN A 60 -5.08 9.14 -12.47
C GLN A 60 -4.79 10.48 -11.76
N ARG A 61 -3.87 10.47 -10.80
CA ARG A 61 -3.63 11.47 -9.75
C ARG A 61 -2.11 11.65 -9.64
N ALA A 62 -1.47 12.03 -10.73
CA ALA A 62 -0.13 12.59 -10.69
C ALA A 62 -0.20 13.94 -9.94
N GLY A 63 -0.14 13.90 -8.61
CA GLY A 63 0.00 15.09 -7.77
C GLY A 63 -1.08 15.27 -6.72
N THR A 64 -1.08 14.47 -5.65
CA THR A 64 -1.33 14.97 -4.29
C THR A 64 -0.95 13.88 -3.30
N THR A 65 0.21 13.99 -2.66
CA THR A 65 0.39 13.40 -1.34
C THR A 65 -0.56 14.16 -0.43
N SER A 66 -1.66 13.51 -0.03
CA SER A 66 -2.54 14.06 1.00
C SER A 66 -1.71 14.09 2.27
N THR A 67 -1.23 15.29 2.60
CA THR A 67 -0.81 15.65 3.94
C THR A 67 -1.98 15.38 4.87
N ASP A 68 -1.68 14.64 5.93
CA ASP A 68 -2.44 14.55 7.16
C ASP A 68 -2.70 15.97 7.72
N ALA A 69 -3.98 16.36 7.81
CA ALA A 69 -4.48 17.50 8.57
C ALA A 69 -5.96 17.27 8.94
#